data_AF-A0A8J8G089-F1
#
_entry.id   AF-A0A8J8G089-F1
#
_cell.length_a   1.000
_cell.length_b   1.000
_cell.length_c   1.000
_cell.angle_alpha   90.00
_cell.angle_beta   90.00
_cell.angle_gamma   90.00
#
_symmetry.space_group_name_H-M   'P 1'
#
loop_
_entity.id
_entity.type
_entity.pdbx_description
1 polymer ?
#
loop_
_entity_poly.entity_id
_entity_poly.type
_entity_poly.pdbx_seq_one_letter_code
_entity_poly.pdbx_strand_id
1 'polypeptide(L)'
;MILIAAVIGGLGTGLILPNFNLYISNSTTSKNRGRIISGYNAMWYIGEALSPIVFEPIIRKTSYSTAFFIGGIVYFCALIIPLLLLIVYLVNKKNSQQIAK
;
A
#
# COMPACT_ATOMS: atom_id res chain seq x y z
N MET A 1 -18.88 16.03 -0.23
CA MET A 1 -18.06 15.03 0.50
C MET A 1 -17.46 13.98 -0.43
N ILE A 2 -18.23 13.31 -1.30
CA ILE A 2 -17.70 12.26 -2.20
C ILE A 2 -16.59 12.79 -3.13
N LEU A 3 -16.76 13.97 -3.74
CA LEU A 3 -15.72 14.56 -4.61
C LEU A 3 -14.40 14.83 -3.87
N ILE A 4 -14.47 15.30 -2.62
CA ILE A 4 -13.28 15.55 -1.79
C ILE A 4 -12.58 14.22 -1.50
N ALA A 5 -13.34 13.20 -1.12
CA ALA A 5 -12.80 11.85 -0.90
C ALA A 5 -12.20 11.26 -2.18
N ALA A 6 -12.84 11.47 -3.34
CA ALA A 6 -12.34 11.03 -4.63
C ALA A 6 -11.05 11.75 -5.04
N VAL A 7 -10.93 13.05 -4.77
CA VAL A 7 -9.69 13.81 -5.03
C VAL A 7 -8.58 13.32 -4.11
N ILE A 8 -8.82 13.20 -2.80
CA ILE A 8 -7.80 12.76 -1.84
C ILE A 8 -7.37 11.31 -2.14
N GLY A 9 -8.34 10.42 -2.34
CA GLY A 9 -8.10 9.02 -2.68
C GLY A 9 -7.42 8.86 -4.04
N GLY A 10 -7.84 9.64 -5.04
CA GLY A 10 -7.25 9.66 -6.38
C GLY A 10 -5.83 10.18 -6.38
N LEU A 11 -5.52 11.25 -5.64
CA LEU A 11 -4.16 11.76 -5.46
C LEU A 11 -3.27 10.74 -4.75
N GLY A 12 -3.74 10.15 -3.65
CA GLY A 12 -3.00 9.14 -2.92
C GLY A 12 -2.67 7.93 -3.80
N THR A 13 -3.68 7.40 -4.50
CA THR A 13 -3.52 6.26 -5.41
C THR A 13 -2.62 6.62 -6.60
N GLY A 14 -2.82 7.80 -7.19
CA GLY A 14 -2.03 8.32 -8.31
C GLY A 14 -0.57 8.58 -7.97
N LEU A 15 -0.24 8.82 -6.70
CA LEU A 15 1.15 8.86 -6.23
C LEU A 15 1.69 7.45 -5.99
N ILE A 16 0.94 6.56 -5.35
CA ILE A 16 1.42 5.24 -4.95
C ILE A 16 1.67 4.33 -6.17
N LEU A 17 0.70 4.16 -7.06
CA LEU A 17 0.77 3.19 -8.15
C LEU A 17 1.98 3.37 -9.09
N PRO A 18 2.24 4.55 -9.68
CA PRO A 18 3.38 4.71 -10.58
C PRO A 18 4.72 4.62 -9.85
N ASN A 19 4.82 5.14 -8.61
CA ASN A 19 6.06 5.06 -7.84
C ASN A 19 6.41 3.62 -7.45
N PHE A 20 5.42 2.81 -7.05
CA PHE A 20 5.64 1.39 -6.76
C PHE A 20 6.03 0.60 -8.01
N ASN A 21 5.34 0.83 -9.13
CA ASN A 21 5.68 0.17 -10.39
C ASN A 21 7.10 0.52 -10.86
N LEU A 22 7.50 1.79 -10.75
CA LEU A 22 8.87 2.22 -11.04
C LEU A 22 9.88 1.58 -10.10
N TYR A 23 9.59 1.55 -8.79
CA TYR A 23 10.47 0.92 -7.79
C TYR A 23 10.69 -0.57 -8.06
N ILE A 24 9.62 -1.32 -8.32
CA ILE A 24 9.69 -2.75 -8.66
C ILE A 24 10.45 -2.93 -9.98
N SER A 25 10.14 -2.16 -11.01
CA SER A 25 10.83 -2.24 -12.31
C SER A 25 12.34 -2.00 -12.16
N ASN A 26 12.76 -1.02 -11.37
CA ASN A 26 14.18 -0.69 -11.18
C ASN A 26 14.91 -1.66 -10.24
N SER A 27 14.20 -2.29 -9.31
CA SER A 27 14.76 -3.25 -8.36
C SER A 27 14.82 -4.68 -8.92
N THR A 28 14.31 -4.91 -10.13
CA THR A 28 14.24 -6.24 -10.76
C THR A 28 15.27 -6.38 -11.88
N THR A 29 15.90 -7.56 -11.94
CA THR A 29 16.81 -7.93 -13.03
C THR A 29 16.04 -8.60 -14.16
N SER A 30 16.56 -8.59 -15.39
CA SER A 30 15.89 -9.23 -16.54
C SER A 30 15.53 -10.70 -16.31
N LYS A 31 16.31 -11.42 -15.48
CA LYS A 31 16.08 -12.84 -15.15
C LYS A 31 14.89 -13.08 -14.21
N ASN A 32 14.57 -12.16 -13.31
CA ASN A 32 13.51 -12.33 -12.30
C ASN A 32 12.33 -11.36 -12.44
N ARG A 33 12.42 -10.38 -13.36
CA ARG A 33 11.40 -9.36 -13.62
C ARG A 33 10.01 -9.94 -13.83
N GLY A 34 9.86 -10.94 -14.70
CA GLY A 34 8.57 -11.58 -14.97
C GLY A 34 7.93 -12.19 -13.73
N ARG A 35 8.72 -12.89 -12.89
CA ARG A 35 8.24 -13.54 -11.65
C ARG A 35 7.87 -12.51 -10.58
N ILE A 36 8.65 -11.45 -10.42
CA ILE A 36 8.40 -10.44 -9.39
C ILE A 36 7.19 -9.59 -9.76
N ILE A 37 7.08 -9.15 -11.02
CA ILE A 37 5.93 -8.38 -11.50
C ILE A 37 4.65 -9.22 -11.47
N SER A 38 4.69 -10.48 -11.91
CA SER A 38 3.51 -11.35 -11.87
C SER A 38 3.07 -11.66 -10.43
N GLY A 39 4.01 -11.86 -9.51
CA GLY A 39 3.73 -12.03 -8.09
C GLY A 39 3.07 -10.80 -7.46
N TYR A 40 3.60 -9.60 -7.75
CA TYR A 40 3.01 -8.34 -7.31
C TYR A 40 1.57 -8.16 -7.82
N ASN A 41 1.36 -8.35 -9.13
CA ASN A 41 0.03 -8.22 -9.73
C ASN A 41 -0.93 -9.29 -9.20
N ALA A 42 -0.47 -10.52 -8.96
CA ALA A 42 -1.29 -11.56 -8.36
C ALA A 42 -1.79 -11.14 -6.97
N MET A 43 -0.91 -10.60 -6.12
CA MET A 43 -1.32 -10.10 -4.79
C MET A 43 -2.31 -8.93 -4.89
N TRP A 44 -2.11 -8.02 -5.84
CA TRP A 44 -3.04 -6.92 -6.11
C TRP A 44 -4.45 -7.43 -6.41
N TYR A 45 -4.56 -8.33 -7.40
CA TYR A 45 -5.85 -8.88 -7.81
C TYR A 45 -6.50 -9.79 -6.75
N ILE A 46 -5.70 -10.50 -5.95
CA ILE A 46 -6.21 -11.26 -4.80
C ILE A 46 -6.86 -10.31 -3.79
N GLY A 47 -6.22 -9.18 -3.46
CA GLY A 47 -6.80 -8.18 -2.57
C GLY A 47 -8.10 -7.58 -3.11
N GLU A 48 -8.12 -7.25 -4.41
CA GLU A 48 -9.31 -6.74 -5.10
C GLU A 48 -10.47 -7.75 -5.05
N ALA A 49 -10.19 -9.02 -5.35
CA ALA A 49 -11.18 -10.09 -5.32
C ALA A 49 -11.69 -10.42 -3.90
N LEU A 50 -10.82 -10.31 -2.88
CA LEU A 50 -11.18 -10.49 -1.48
C LEU A 50 -12.05 -9.35 -0.94
N SER A 51 -11.94 -8.14 -1.50
CA SER A 51 -12.63 -6.97 -0.98
C SER A 51 -14.17 -7.12 -0.86
N PRO A 52 -14.94 -7.59 -1.86
CA PRO A 52 -16.36 -7.80 -1.69
C PRO A 52 -16.68 -8.89 -0.67
N ILE A 53 -15.87 -9.95 -0.59
CA ILE A 53 -16.06 -11.06 0.37
C ILE A 53 -15.99 -10.54 1.81
N VAL A 54 -15.08 -9.59 2.07
CA VAL A 54 -14.90 -8.99 3.41
C VAL A 54 -15.92 -7.90 3.68
N PHE A 55 -16.16 -6.99 2.73
CA PHE A 55 -16.96 -5.78 2.97
C PHE A 55 -18.45 -5.93 2.69
N GLU A 56 -18.88 -6.81 1.78
CA GLU A 56 -20.30 -7.01 1.49
C GLU A 56 -21.11 -7.47 2.72
N PRO A 57 -20.63 -8.44 3.54
CA PRO A 57 -21.36 -8.85 4.75
C PRO A 57 -21.49 -7.71 5.77
N ILE A 58 -20.48 -6.84 5.85
CA ILE A 58 -20.48 -5.67 6.74
C ILE A 58 -21.52 -4.65 6.26
N ILE A 59 -21.52 -4.36 4.97
CA ILE A 59 -22.46 -3.41 4.34
C ILE A 59 -23.90 -3.89 4.53
N ARG A 60 -24.17 -5.18 4.29
CA ARG A 60 -25.52 -5.77 4.45
C ARG A 60 -26.04 -5.73 5.88
N LYS A 61 -25.15 -5.87 6.89
CA LYS A 61 -25.52 -5.87 8.31
C LYS A 61 -25.56 -4.49 8.95
N THR A 62 -24.78 -3.55 8.44
CA THR A 62 -24.63 -2.21 9.02
C THR A 62 -24.94 -1.14 7.97
N SER A 63 -23.93 -0.62 7.28
CA SER A 63 -24.09 0.37 6.23
C SER A 63 -22.79 0.52 5.43
N TYR A 64 -22.85 1.23 4.29
CA TYR A 64 -21.66 1.67 3.57
C TYR A 64 -20.76 2.58 4.41
N SER A 65 -21.33 3.43 5.28
CA SER A 65 -20.54 4.34 6.11
C SER A 65 -19.62 3.58 7.07
N THR A 66 -20.14 2.53 7.71
CA THR A 66 -19.36 1.65 8.59
C THR A 66 -18.27 0.92 7.83
N ALA A 67 -18.55 0.43 6.62
CA ALA A 67 -17.56 -0.24 5.78
C ALA A 67 -16.40 0.70 5.39
N PHE A 68 -16.70 1.94 4.98
CA PHE A 68 -15.68 2.94 4.68
C PHE A 68 -14.86 3.33 5.92
N PHE A 69 -15.50 3.43 7.09
CA PHE A 69 -14.80 3.74 8.35
C PHE A 69 -13.82 2.63 8.73
N ILE A 70 -14.25 1.37 8.67
CA ILE A 70 -13.37 0.21 8.92
C ILE A 70 -12.23 0.17 7.90
N GLY A 71 -12.53 0.39 6.61
CA GLY A 71 -11.51 0.47 5.56
C GLY A 71 -10.47 1.56 5.85
N GLY A 72 -10.91 2.73 6.31
CA GLY A 72 -10.02 3.82 6.74
C GLY A 72 -9.10 3.42 7.89
N ILE A 73 -9.62 2.73 8.93
CA ILE A 73 -8.81 2.22 10.04
C ILE A 73 -7.79 1.21 9.55
N VAL A 74 -8.18 0.26 8.68
CA VAL A 74 -7.28 -0.75 8.12
C VAL A 74 -6.14 -0.09 7.35
N TYR A 75 -6.44 0.87 6.47
CA TYR A 75 -5.42 1.62 5.74
C TYR A 75 -4.51 2.41 6.68
N PHE A 76 -5.05 3.03 7.72
CA PHE A 76 -4.28 3.77 8.71
C PHE A 76 -3.33 2.86 9.48
N CYS A 77 -3.79 1.69 9.93
CA CYS A 77 -2.94 0.69 10.56
C CYS A 77 -1.86 0.15 9.61
N ALA A 78 -2.18 0.00 8.31
CA ALA A 78 -1.22 -0.46 7.32
C ALA A 78 -0.04 0.52 7.14
N LEU A 79 -0.19 1.81 7.47
CA LEU A 79 0.89 2.80 7.45
C LEU A 79 1.97 2.56 8.51
N ILE A 80 1.67 1.78 9.56
CA ILE A 80 2.62 1.51 10.65
C ILE A 80 3.84 0.76 10.10
N ILE A 81 3.64 -0.23 9.24
CA ILE A 81 4.73 -1.04 8.67
C ILE A 81 5.73 -0.20 7.85
N PRO A 82 5.32 0.58 6.82
CA PRO A 82 6.26 1.40 6.05
C PRO A 82 6.90 2.50 6.92
N LEU A 83 6.19 3.05 7.91
CA LEU A 83 6.77 4.03 8.83
C LEU A 83 7.87 3.40 9.69
N LEU A 84 7.65 2.20 10.23
CA LEU A 84 8.67 1.46 10.99
C LEU A 84 9.89 1.15 10.12
N LEU A 85 9.70 0.68 8.89
CA LEU A 85 10.80 0.43 7.95
C LEU A 85 11.58 1.70 7.63
N LEU A 86 10.89 2.83 7.47
CA LEU A 86 11.54 4.13 7.25
C LEU A 86 12.37 4.55 8.47
N ILE A 87 11.84 4.41 9.69
CA ILE A 87 12.57 4.73 10.92
C ILE A 87 13.83 3.87 11.03
N VAL A 88 13.71 2.55 10.83
CA VAL A 88 14.86 1.62 10.85
C VAL A 88 15.90 2.02 9.80
N TYR A 89 15.47 2.35 8.59
CA TYR A 89 16.37 2.80 7.52
C TYR A 89 17.13 4.07 7.91
N LEU A 90 16.45 5.07 8.49
CA LEU A 90 17.07 6.33 8.90
C LEU A 90 18.06 6.14 10.07
N VAL A 91 17.73 5.28 11.04
CA VAL A 91 18.63 4.92 12.15
C VAL A 91 19.89 4.24 11.62
N ASN A 92 19.74 3.25 10.75
CA ASN A 92 20.87 2.54 10.15
C ASN A 92 21.77 3.48 9.33
N LYS A 93 21.17 4.37 8.53
CA LYS A 93 21.91 5.37 7.74
C LYS A 93 22.73 6.30 8.62
N LYS A 94 22.17 6.77 9.74
CA LYS A 94 22.88 7.63 10.70
C LYS A 94 24.08 6.90 11.32
N ASN A 95 23.91 5.65 11.73
CA ASN A 95 24.98 4.84 12.33
C ASN A 95 26.13 4.58 11.34
N SER A 96 25.84 4.26 10.08
CA SER A 96 26.88 4.04 9.06
C SER A 96 27.71 5.30 8.78
N GLN A 97 27.12 6.50 8.86
CA GLN A 97 27.88 7.75 8.70
C GLN A 97 28.72 8.14 9.91
N GLN A 98 28.40 7.63 11.10
CA GLN A 98 29.19 7.85 12.30
C GLN A 98 30.41 6.93 12.37
N ILE A 99 30.33 5.71 11.81
CA ILE A 99 31.46 4.75 11.77
C ILE A 99 32.49 5.13 10.68
N ALA A 100 32.08 5.86 9.64
CA ALA A 100 32.94 6.28 8.54
C ALA A 100 33.73 7.59 8.81
N LYS A 101 33.62 8.17 10.01
CA LYS A 101 34.39 9.32 10.50
C LYS A 101 35.38 8.86 11.55
#